data_AF-A0A7Y2TKT1-F1
#
_entry.id   AF-A0A7Y2TKT1-F1
#
_cell.length_a   1.000
_cell.length_b   1.000
_cell.length_c   1.000
_cell.angle_alpha   90.00
_cell.angle_beta   90.00
_cell.angle_gamma   90.00
#
_symmetry.space_group_name_H-M   'P 1'
#
loop_
_entity.id
_entity.type
_entity.pdbx_description
1 polymer ?
#
loop_
_entity_poly.entity_id
_entity_poly.type
_entity_poly.pdbx_seq_one_letter_code
_entity_poly.pdbx_strand_id
1 'polypeptide(L)'
;LPENYFETVEDNVIAALKTENLQNKINTKVFTTPENYFDSIEDIVLAKLKAEAIQEKNSGIPKNYFDTLEDKVIGKVKKEPKVISLKKGFSKFIAPIAIAASLLLIFTLTNNQKPVTFESIAASDIENWIDNGNIDIDALNIVSMYPDIELNDDIYTSTISDEEVIDYLNTEDLDLIIYEN
;
A
#
# COMPACT_ATOMS: atom_id res chain seq x y z
N LEU A 1 60.14 4.43 -73.27
CA LEU A 1 58.80 3.95 -72.89
C LEU A 1 58.55 4.34 -71.44
N PRO A 2 57.37 4.84 -71.08
CA PRO A 2 57.03 5.12 -69.69
C PRO A 2 57.07 3.84 -68.85
N GLU A 3 57.53 3.96 -67.60
CA GLU A 3 57.44 2.89 -66.61
C GLU A 3 55.96 2.49 -66.43
N ASN A 4 55.67 1.19 -66.39
CA ASN A 4 54.32 0.61 -66.26
C ASN A 4 53.36 0.79 -67.45
N TYR A 5 53.88 1.12 -68.64
CA TYR A 5 53.05 1.19 -69.87
C TYR A 5 52.30 -0.13 -70.13
N PHE A 6 53.00 -1.27 -70.05
CA PHE A 6 52.38 -2.57 -70.35
C PHE A 6 51.46 -3.09 -69.24
N GLU A 7 51.67 -2.65 -68.00
CA GLU A 7 50.82 -3.04 -66.87
C GLU A 7 49.48 -2.28 -66.87
N THR A 8 49.50 -1.02 -67.31
CA THR A 8 48.29 -0.16 -67.28
C THR A 8 47.44 -0.24 -68.54
N VAL A 9 47.96 -0.78 -69.64
CA VAL A 9 47.21 -0.87 -70.92
C VAL A 9 46.01 -1.79 -70.79
N GLU A 10 46.12 -2.90 -70.05
CA GLU A 10 44.98 -3.82 -69.81
C GLU A 10 43.85 -3.11 -69.05
N ASP A 11 44.17 -2.47 -67.93
CA ASP A 11 43.21 -1.72 -67.12
C ASP A 11 42.54 -0.59 -67.91
N ASN A 12 43.32 0.14 -68.71
CA ASN A 12 42.80 1.23 -69.53
C ASN A 12 41.87 0.73 -70.65
N VAL A 13 42.19 -0.41 -71.27
CA VAL A 13 41.32 -1.04 -72.29
C VAL A 13 40.03 -1.56 -71.65
N ILE A 14 40.11 -2.20 -70.48
CA ILE A 14 38.92 -2.66 -69.74
C ILE A 14 38.06 -1.47 -69.31
N ALA A 15 38.68 -0.40 -68.81
CA ALA A 15 37.96 0.81 -68.43
C ALA A 15 37.24 1.43 -69.63
N ALA A 16 37.92 1.54 -70.78
CA ALA A 16 37.34 2.07 -72.02
C ALA A 16 36.19 1.20 -72.56
N LEU A 17 36.34 -0.12 -72.58
CA LEU A 17 35.26 -1.04 -72.97
C LEU A 17 34.07 -0.95 -72.03
N LYS A 18 34.32 -0.77 -70.73
CA LYS A 18 33.27 -0.62 -69.72
C LYS A 18 32.53 0.70 -69.89
N THR A 19 33.21 1.81 -70.15
CA THR A 19 32.57 3.10 -70.46
C THR A 19 31.80 3.06 -71.77
N GLU A 20 32.32 2.42 -72.82
CA GLU A 20 31.62 2.28 -74.10
C GLU A 20 30.35 1.42 -73.96
N ASN A 21 30.44 0.28 -73.25
CA ASN A 21 29.27 -0.55 -72.96
C ASN A 21 28.24 0.18 -72.06
N LEU A 22 28.69 1.02 -71.13
CA LEU A 22 27.79 1.88 -70.36
C LEU A 22 27.11 2.91 -71.25
N GLN A 23 27.83 3.59 -72.15
CA GLN A 23 27.23 4.55 -73.08
C GLN A 23 26.22 3.89 -74.04
N ASN A 24 26.50 2.68 -74.52
CA ASN A 24 25.59 1.92 -75.39
C ASN A 24 24.35 1.37 -74.64
N LYS A 25 24.47 1.11 -73.33
CA LYS A 25 23.36 0.62 -72.48
C LYS A 25 22.52 1.76 -71.89
N ILE A 26 23.11 2.94 -71.76
CA ILE A 26 22.47 4.16 -71.26
C ILE A 26 21.95 4.93 -72.49
N ASN A 27 20.71 4.65 -72.90
CA ASN A 27 19.93 5.55 -73.75
C ASN A 27 19.77 6.91 -73.03
N THR A 28 20.75 7.80 -73.18
CA THR A 28 20.82 9.27 -72.98
C THR A 28 19.94 10.00 -71.94
N LYS A 29 19.33 9.31 -70.95
CA LYS A 29 18.41 9.91 -69.97
C LYS A 29 18.59 9.40 -68.54
N VAL A 30 19.74 8.83 -68.18
CA VAL A 30 19.93 8.29 -66.81
C VAL A 30 20.30 9.38 -65.80
N PHE A 31 20.78 10.54 -66.26
CA PHE A 31 21.04 11.70 -65.40
C PHE A 31 20.16 12.87 -65.84
N THR A 32 18.88 12.82 -65.49
CA THR A 32 17.96 13.94 -65.66
C THR A 32 17.69 14.57 -64.31
N THR A 33 17.93 15.88 -64.20
CA THR A 33 17.45 16.63 -63.04
C THR A 33 15.93 16.78 -63.12
N PRO A 34 15.23 16.86 -61.98
CA PRO A 34 13.81 17.20 -61.96
C PRO A 34 13.52 18.48 -62.74
N GLU A 35 12.30 18.56 -63.29
CA GLU A 35 11.80 19.76 -63.93
C GLU A 35 11.90 20.96 -62.98
N ASN A 36 12.38 22.10 -63.48
CA ASN A 36 12.60 23.34 -62.72
C ASN A 36 13.59 23.25 -61.55
N TYR A 37 14.45 22.22 -61.50
CA TYR A 37 15.48 22.10 -60.46
C TYR A 37 16.39 23.33 -60.42
N PHE A 38 16.95 23.75 -61.56
CA PHE A 38 17.86 24.89 -61.62
C PHE A 38 17.15 26.23 -61.48
N ASP A 39 15.86 26.30 -61.79
CA ASP A 39 15.07 27.52 -61.66
C ASP A 39 14.66 27.79 -60.19
N SER A 40 14.54 26.74 -59.36
CA SER A 40 14.06 26.86 -57.98
C SER A 40 15.14 26.68 -56.91
N ILE A 41 16.33 26.16 -57.26
CA ILE A 41 17.36 25.83 -56.27
C ILE A 41 17.86 27.06 -55.51
N GLU A 42 18.00 28.21 -56.17
CA GLU A 42 18.45 29.45 -55.53
C GLU A 42 17.45 29.92 -54.47
N ASP A 43 16.17 29.97 -54.82
CA ASP A 43 15.09 30.36 -53.91
C ASP A 43 14.97 29.41 -52.71
N ILE A 44 15.10 28.09 -52.95
CA ILE A 44 15.05 27.08 -51.89
C ILE A 44 16.20 27.25 -50.90
N VAL A 45 17.42 27.48 -51.40
CA VAL A 45 18.61 27.69 -50.56
C VAL A 45 18.47 28.98 -49.74
N LEU A 46 18.04 30.08 -50.37
CA LEU A 46 17.82 31.35 -49.69
C LEU A 46 16.71 31.26 -48.64
N ALA A 47 15.62 30.55 -48.93
CA ALA A 47 14.54 30.32 -47.98
C ALA A 47 15.01 29.51 -46.77
N LYS A 48 15.82 28.47 -47.00
CA LYS A 48 16.37 27.63 -45.92
C LYS A 48 17.32 28.43 -45.02
N LEU A 49 18.23 29.20 -45.59
CA LEU A 49 19.15 30.06 -44.83
C LEU A 49 18.41 31.12 -44.00
N LYS A 50 17.36 31.73 -44.56
CA LYS A 50 16.51 32.68 -43.83
C LYS A 50 15.77 32.01 -42.68
N ALA A 51 15.22 30.81 -42.89
CA ALA A 51 14.54 30.05 -41.85
C ALA A 51 15.47 29.66 -40.70
N GLU A 52 16.70 29.25 -41.03
CA GLU A 52 17.73 28.86 -40.06
C GLU A 52 18.20 30.06 -39.21
N ALA A 53 18.39 31.23 -39.84
CA ALA A 53 18.71 32.48 -39.14
C ALA A 53 17.58 32.98 -38.21
N ILE A 54 16.31 32.67 -38.53
CA ILE A 54 15.16 32.97 -37.67
C ILE A 54 15.08 31.98 -36.50
N GLN A 55 15.41 30.70 -36.72
CA GLN A 55 15.46 29.71 -35.66
C GLN A 55 16.57 29.99 -34.65
N GLU A 56 17.77 30.40 -35.08
CA GLU A 56 18.84 30.80 -34.14
C GLU A 56 18.43 32.00 -33.27
N LYS A 57 17.73 32.98 -33.84
CA LYS A 57 17.23 34.14 -33.08
C LYS A 57 16.18 33.80 -32.03
N ASN A 58 15.44 32.70 -32.21
CA ASN A 58 14.34 32.28 -31.34
C ASN A 58 14.63 31.01 -30.52
N SER A 59 15.81 30.38 -30.69
CA SER A 59 16.18 29.14 -29.98
C SER A 59 16.93 29.36 -28.67
N GLY A 60 17.06 30.60 -28.22
CA GLY A 60 17.68 30.94 -26.96
C GLY A 60 16.66 31.03 -25.82
N ILE A 61 17.00 30.40 -24.70
CA ILE A 61 16.37 30.64 -23.39
C ILE A 61 16.14 32.16 -23.24
N PRO A 62 14.94 32.63 -22.81
CA PRO A 62 14.65 34.05 -22.71
C PRO A 62 15.70 34.80 -21.91
N LYS A 63 16.02 36.02 -22.35
CA LYS A 63 16.96 36.90 -21.65
C LYS A 63 16.52 37.02 -20.19
N ASN A 64 17.44 36.74 -19.26
CA ASN A 64 17.22 36.76 -17.81
C ASN A 64 16.23 35.70 -17.27
N TYR A 65 16.06 34.58 -17.99
CA TYR A 65 15.23 33.46 -17.50
C TYR A 65 15.72 32.96 -16.14
N PHE A 66 17.02 32.65 -16.01
CA PHE A 66 17.59 32.13 -14.77
C PHE A 66 17.67 33.19 -13.67
N ASP A 67 17.90 34.46 -14.03
CA ASP A 67 17.92 35.57 -13.06
C ASP A 67 16.55 35.81 -12.40
N THR A 68 15.46 35.59 -13.13
CA THR A 68 14.09 35.80 -12.63
C THR A 68 13.38 34.53 -12.17
N LEU A 69 14.02 33.36 -12.37
CA LEU A 69 13.45 32.06 -12.03
C LEU A 69 13.30 31.92 -10.52
N GLU A 70 14.32 32.29 -9.76
CA GLU A 70 14.33 32.21 -8.30
C GLU A 70 13.20 33.05 -7.70
N ASP A 71 13.08 34.32 -8.09
CA ASP A 71 12.02 35.22 -7.64
C ASP A 71 10.61 34.69 -7.97
N LYS A 72 10.43 34.14 -9.18
CA LYS A 72 9.14 33.54 -9.60
C LYS A 72 8.78 32.30 -8.79
N VAL A 73 9.76 31.46 -8.48
CA VAL A 73 9.54 30.24 -7.68
C VAL A 73 9.25 30.62 -6.23
N ILE A 74 10.05 31.49 -5.63
CA ILE A 74 9.86 31.96 -4.25
C ILE A 74 8.50 32.68 -4.10
N GLY A 75 8.11 33.52 -5.05
CA GLY A 75 6.82 34.20 -5.05
C GLY A 75 5.61 33.26 -5.13
N LYS A 76 5.75 32.10 -5.79
CA LYS A 76 4.72 31.07 -5.85
C LYS A 76 4.66 30.21 -4.58
N VAL A 77 5.79 29.98 -3.93
CA VAL A 77 5.90 29.14 -2.73
C VAL A 77 5.53 29.90 -1.45
N LYS A 78 5.79 31.22 -1.38
CA LYS A 78 5.47 32.07 -0.20
C LYS A 78 3.98 32.38 -0.02
N LYS A 79 3.07 31.74 -0.75
CA LYS A 79 1.64 31.93 -0.52
C LYS A 79 1.26 31.24 0.79
N GLU A 80 1.22 32.00 1.87
CA GLU A 80 0.73 31.51 3.15
C GLU A 80 -0.69 30.93 2.93
N PRO A 81 -0.94 29.66 3.32
CA PRO A 81 -2.26 29.08 3.19
C PRO A 81 -3.23 29.93 4.01
N LYS A 82 -4.41 30.21 3.46
CA LYS A 82 -5.48 30.92 4.17
C LYS A 82 -5.96 30.05 5.32
N VAL A 83 -5.30 30.15 6.47
CA VAL A 83 -5.68 29.42 7.68
C VAL A 83 -6.84 30.13 8.36
N ILE A 84 -7.95 29.41 8.54
CA ILE A 84 -9.06 29.87 9.37
C ILE A 84 -8.83 29.36 10.79
N SER A 85 -8.90 30.24 11.79
CA SER A 85 -8.73 29.82 13.18
C SER A 85 -10.01 29.14 13.69
N LEU A 86 -9.93 27.83 13.94
CA LEU A 86 -11.04 27.01 14.45
C LEU A 86 -11.56 27.49 15.82
N LYS A 87 -10.75 28.24 16.59
CA LYS A 87 -11.11 28.64 17.96
C LYS A 87 -12.20 29.73 18.04
N LYS A 88 -12.43 30.51 16.98
CA LYS A 88 -13.30 31.69 17.05
C LYS A 88 -14.78 31.41 16.76
N GLY A 89 -15.08 30.35 15.99
CA GLY A 89 -16.44 30.03 15.54
C GLY A 89 -17.22 29.12 16.50
N PHE A 90 -16.55 28.17 17.17
CA PHE A 90 -17.22 27.09 17.89
C PHE A 90 -17.43 27.34 19.39
N SER A 91 -16.68 28.25 20.01
CA SER A 91 -16.69 28.41 21.48
C SER A 91 -18.03 28.86 22.04
N LYS A 92 -18.80 29.67 21.29
CA LYS A 92 -20.11 30.17 21.73
C LYS A 92 -21.25 29.17 21.55
N PHE A 93 -21.11 28.23 20.61
CA PHE A 93 -22.15 27.25 20.31
C PHE A 93 -21.93 25.92 21.05
N ILE A 94 -20.69 25.56 21.39
CA ILE A 94 -20.40 24.27 22.05
C ILE A 94 -20.87 24.23 23.51
N ALA A 95 -20.84 25.36 24.23
CA ALA A 95 -21.17 25.41 25.66
C ALA A 95 -22.62 24.97 25.96
N PRO A 96 -23.68 25.52 25.34
CA PRO A 96 -25.05 25.06 25.61
C PRO A 96 -25.29 23.62 25.12
N ILE A 97 -24.64 23.20 24.03
CA ILE A 97 -24.75 21.82 23.49
C ILE A 97 -24.12 20.82 24.45
N ALA A 98 -22.93 21.12 24.97
CA ALA A 98 -22.24 20.27 25.93
C ALA A 98 -23.03 20.15 27.24
N ILE A 99 -23.62 21.25 27.72
CA ILE A 99 -24.49 21.23 28.91
C ILE A 99 -25.72 20.35 28.67
N ALA A 100 -26.44 20.54 27.56
CA ALA A 100 -27.60 19.73 27.23
C ALA A 100 -27.26 18.23 27.07
N ALA A 101 -26.16 17.91 26.38
CA ALA A 101 -25.68 16.54 26.23
C ALA A 101 -25.30 15.90 27.58
N SER A 102 -24.67 16.68 28.47
CA SER A 102 -24.31 16.22 29.82
C SER A 102 -25.55 15.93 30.66
N LEU A 103 -26.56 16.81 30.60
CA LEU A 103 -27.84 16.59 31.27
C LEU A 103 -28.59 15.39 30.69
N LEU A 104 -28.58 15.21 29.36
CA LEU A 104 -29.17 14.04 28.71
C LEU A 104 -28.48 12.75 29.16
N LEU A 105 -27.15 12.73 29.21
CA LEU A 105 -26.38 11.57 29.65
C LEU A 105 -26.68 11.24 31.11
N ILE A 106 -26.68 12.23 32.00
CA ILE A 106 -27.04 12.06 33.41
C ILE A 106 -28.46 11.52 33.53
N PHE A 107 -29.44 12.13 32.86
CA PHE A 107 -30.84 11.70 32.89
C PHE A 107 -31.02 10.27 32.37
N THR A 108 -30.32 9.90 31.30
CA THR A 108 -30.41 8.55 30.72
C THR A 108 -29.80 7.51 31.66
N LEU A 109 -28.70 7.84 32.33
CA LEU A 109 -28.00 6.93 33.23
C LEU A 109 -28.73 6.75 34.58
N THR A 110 -29.40 7.80 35.07
CA THR A 110 -30.11 7.75 36.35
C THR A 110 -31.52 7.17 36.27
N ASN A 111 -32.15 7.16 35.09
CA ASN A 111 -33.56 6.77 34.95
C ASN A 111 -33.81 5.24 34.84
N ASN A 112 -32.78 4.39 34.87
CA ASN A 112 -32.92 2.94 34.67
C ASN A 112 -32.03 2.07 35.56
N GLN A 113 -31.80 2.46 36.82
CA GLN A 113 -31.15 1.55 37.76
C GLN A 113 -32.21 0.64 38.41
N LYS A 114 -32.42 -0.55 37.83
CA LYS A 114 -32.95 -1.67 38.62
C LYS A 114 -31.92 -1.93 39.74
N PRO A 115 -32.35 -2.16 40.99
CA PRO A 115 -31.40 -2.47 42.05
C PRO A 115 -30.56 -3.69 41.64
N VAL A 116 -29.23 -3.56 41.69
CA VAL A 116 -28.32 -4.68 41.45
C VAL A 116 -28.52 -5.66 42.61
N THR A 117 -29.21 -6.76 42.34
CA THR A 117 -29.44 -7.86 43.29
C THR A 117 -28.80 -9.13 42.75
N PHE A 118 -28.58 -10.13 43.61
CA PHE A 118 -28.06 -11.43 43.17
C PHE A 118 -28.94 -12.10 42.11
N GLU A 119 -30.25 -11.80 42.10
CA GLU A 119 -31.20 -12.27 41.07
C GLU A 119 -30.95 -11.66 39.68
N SER A 120 -30.17 -10.58 39.58
CA SER A 120 -29.82 -9.95 38.30
C SER A 120 -28.62 -10.58 37.60
N ILE A 121 -27.92 -11.50 38.28
CA ILE A 121 -26.77 -12.22 37.72
C ILE A 121 -27.31 -13.43 36.93
N ALA A 122 -26.98 -13.54 35.65
CA ALA A 122 -27.34 -14.73 34.88
C ALA A 122 -26.43 -15.91 35.23
N ALA A 123 -26.97 -17.14 35.17
CA ALA A 123 -26.17 -18.35 35.37
C ALA A 123 -24.98 -18.42 34.40
N SER A 124 -25.18 -17.99 33.15
CA SER A 124 -24.11 -17.89 32.15
C SER A 124 -22.99 -16.92 32.55
N ASP A 125 -23.29 -15.88 33.31
CA ASP A 125 -22.25 -14.94 33.78
C ASP A 125 -21.41 -15.56 34.88
N ILE A 126 -22.04 -16.36 35.76
CA ILE A 126 -21.35 -17.13 36.81
C ILE A 126 -20.48 -18.22 36.18
N GLU A 127 -21.01 -18.96 35.20
CA GLU A 127 -20.26 -19.98 34.46
C GLU A 127 -19.04 -19.37 33.76
N ASN A 128 -19.25 -18.29 33.00
CA ASN A 128 -18.13 -17.59 32.34
C ASN A 128 -17.10 -17.08 33.35
N TRP A 129 -17.52 -16.64 34.54
CA TRP A 129 -16.61 -16.17 35.57
C TRP A 129 -15.75 -17.30 36.16
N ILE A 130 -16.31 -18.51 36.29
CA ILE A 130 -15.58 -19.71 36.72
C ILE A 130 -14.65 -20.19 35.60
N ASP A 131 -15.15 -20.31 34.37
CA ASP A 131 -14.40 -20.83 33.21
C ASP A 131 -13.19 -19.97 32.83
N ASN A 132 -13.30 -18.65 33.03
CA ASN A 132 -12.18 -17.73 32.81
C ASN A 132 -11.12 -17.77 33.93
N GLY A 133 -11.28 -18.66 34.92
CA GLY A 133 -10.33 -18.82 36.02
C GLY A 133 -10.33 -17.64 36.98
N ASN A 134 -11.42 -16.87 37.05
CA ASN A 134 -11.54 -15.75 38.01
C ASN A 134 -11.86 -16.22 39.43
N ILE A 135 -12.14 -17.51 39.62
CA ILE A 135 -12.24 -18.15 40.94
C ILE A 135 -11.37 -19.40 40.94
N ASP A 136 -10.46 -19.48 41.92
CA ASP A 136 -9.64 -20.65 42.20
C ASP A 136 -10.38 -21.55 43.21
N ILE A 137 -11.37 -22.31 42.71
CA ILE A 137 -12.16 -23.23 43.53
C ILE A 137 -11.51 -24.62 43.45
N ASP A 138 -10.71 -24.94 44.44
CA ASP A 138 -10.32 -26.32 44.71
C ASP A 138 -11.17 -26.89 45.86
N ALA A 139 -11.19 -28.22 46.00
CA ALA A 139 -11.98 -28.89 47.03
C ALA A 139 -11.57 -28.44 48.45
N LEU A 140 -10.30 -28.08 48.65
CA LEU A 140 -9.77 -27.66 49.94
C LEU A 140 -10.28 -26.27 50.35
N ASN A 141 -10.36 -25.36 49.39
CA ASN A 141 -10.90 -24.00 49.53
C ASN A 141 -12.38 -24.06 49.92
N ILE A 142 -13.17 -24.95 49.30
CA ILE A 142 -14.58 -25.16 49.67
C ILE A 142 -14.69 -25.67 51.12
N VAL A 143 -13.92 -26.70 51.49
CA VAL A 143 -13.96 -27.30 52.84
C VAL A 143 -13.54 -26.29 53.91
N SER A 144 -12.55 -25.45 53.63
CA SER A 144 -12.10 -24.41 54.57
C SER A 144 -13.11 -23.27 54.77
N MET A 145 -13.96 -23.01 53.78
CA MET A 145 -14.99 -21.97 53.84
C MET A 145 -16.22 -22.42 54.65
N TYR A 146 -16.43 -23.73 54.76
CA TYR A 146 -17.54 -24.33 55.50
C TYR A 146 -17.04 -25.45 56.45
N PRO A 147 -16.22 -25.11 57.46
CA PRO A 147 -15.60 -26.10 58.34
C PRO A 147 -16.63 -26.85 59.21
N ASP A 148 -17.79 -26.24 59.44
CA ASP A 148 -18.85 -26.77 60.31
C ASP A 148 -19.98 -27.46 59.53
N ILE A 149 -19.84 -27.62 58.20
CA ILE A 149 -20.78 -28.44 57.42
C ILE A 149 -20.41 -29.91 57.68
N GLU A 150 -21.21 -30.58 58.50
CA GLU A 150 -21.25 -32.03 58.53
C GLU A 150 -21.91 -32.52 57.25
N LEU A 151 -21.17 -33.25 56.42
CA LEU A 151 -21.72 -33.90 55.24
C LEU A 151 -22.76 -34.91 55.72
N ASN A 152 -23.97 -34.84 55.17
CA ASN A 152 -25.01 -35.79 55.54
C ASN A 152 -24.63 -37.19 55.02
N ASP A 153 -24.40 -38.12 55.94
CA ASP A 153 -24.00 -39.49 55.60
C ASP A 153 -25.04 -40.23 54.75
N ASP A 154 -26.29 -39.76 54.75
CA ASP A 154 -27.36 -40.31 53.92
C ASP A 154 -27.03 -40.29 52.41
N ILE A 155 -26.18 -39.36 51.95
CA ILE A 155 -25.78 -39.30 50.53
C ILE A 155 -24.81 -40.44 50.17
N TYR A 156 -24.01 -40.94 51.12
CA TYR A 156 -23.12 -42.08 50.91
C TYR A 156 -23.85 -43.43 50.99
N THR A 157 -25.15 -43.44 51.29
CA THR A 157 -25.93 -44.67 51.41
C THR A 157 -26.45 -45.22 50.08
N SER A 158 -26.09 -44.61 48.93
CA SER A 158 -26.14 -45.34 47.67
C SER A 158 -25.24 -46.56 47.81
N THR A 159 -25.85 -47.71 48.08
CA THR A 159 -25.19 -49.01 48.19
C THR A 159 -24.44 -49.24 46.89
N ILE A 160 -23.13 -48.98 46.90
CA ILE A 160 -22.26 -49.40 45.80
C ILE A 160 -22.41 -50.92 45.68
N SER A 161 -22.71 -51.39 44.47
CA SER A 161 -22.85 -52.83 44.25
C SER A 161 -21.48 -53.50 44.41
N ASP A 162 -21.45 -54.72 44.94
CA ASP A 162 -20.23 -55.55 44.94
C ASP A 162 -19.63 -55.65 43.52
N GLU A 163 -20.48 -55.60 42.48
CA GLU A 163 -20.06 -55.60 41.08
C GLU A 163 -19.33 -54.31 40.67
N GLU A 164 -19.78 -53.14 41.14
CA GLU A 164 -19.12 -51.85 40.89
C GLU A 164 -17.80 -51.75 41.63
N VAL A 165 -17.72 -52.30 42.85
CA VAL A 165 -16.47 -52.39 43.62
C VAL A 165 -15.46 -53.29 42.90
N ILE A 166 -15.90 -54.43 42.39
CA ILE A 166 -15.03 -55.36 41.65
C ILE A 166 -14.56 -54.74 40.33
N ASP A 167 -15.42 -54.01 39.61
CA ASP A 167 -15.05 -53.36 38.36
C ASP A 167 -13.99 -52.26 38.57
N TYR A 168 -14.15 -51.45 39.62
CA TYR A 168 -13.16 -50.47 40.03
C TYR A 168 -11.81 -51.11 40.38
N LEU A 169 -11.82 -52.18 41.20
CA LEU A 169 -10.60 -52.91 41.60
C LEU A 169 -9.89 -53.60 40.43
N ASN A 170 -10.61 -53.94 39.35
CA ASN A 170 -10.01 -54.54 38.17
C ASN A 170 -9.49 -53.50 37.17
N THR A 171 -10.06 -52.29 37.18
CA THR A 171 -9.71 -51.23 36.24
C THR A 171 -8.51 -50.43 36.72
N GLU A 172 -8.36 -50.24 38.03
CA GLU A 172 -7.23 -49.56 38.64
C GLU A 172 -6.08 -50.52 38.96
N ASP A 173 -4.84 -50.04 38.81
CA ASP A 173 -3.65 -50.82 39.16
C ASP A 173 -3.56 -50.92 40.68
N LEU A 174 -3.94 -52.08 41.22
CA LEU A 174 -4.00 -52.34 42.67
C LEU A 174 -2.67 -52.07 43.38
N ASP A 175 -1.55 -52.16 42.66
CA ASP A 175 -0.23 -51.84 43.19
C ASP A 175 -0.12 -50.35 43.55
N LEU A 176 -0.79 -49.44 42.82
CA LEU A 176 -0.77 -47.99 43.09
C LEU A 176 -1.54 -47.64 44.37
N ILE A 177 -2.67 -48.31 44.61
CA ILE A 177 -3.58 -48.03 45.73
C ILE A 177 -2.96 -48.41 47.08
N ILE A 178 -2.12 -49.44 47.12
CA ILE A 178 -1.44 -49.88 48.34
C ILE A 178 -0.32 -48.91 48.76
N TYR A 179 0.24 -48.13 47.83
CA TYR A 179 1.30 -47.15 48.15
C TYR A 179 0.76 -45.78 48.59
N GLU A 180 -0.52 -45.49 48.39
CA GLU A 180 -1.14 -44.19 48.71
C GLU A 180 -1.85 -44.12 50.09
N ASN A 181 -1.78 -45.18 50.91
CA ASN A 181 -2.20 -45.15 52.32
C ASN A 181 -1.03 -45.40 53.30
#